data_AF-A0A822GFD8-F1
#
_entry.id   AF-A0A822GFD8-F1
#
_cell.length_a   1.000
_cell.length_b   1.000
_cell.length_c   1.000
_cell.angle_alpha   90.00
_cell.angle_beta   90.00
_cell.angle_gamma   90.00
#
_symmetry.space_group_name_H-M   'P 1'
#
loop_
_entity.id
_entity.type
_entity.pdbx_description
1 polymer ?
#
loop_
_entity_poly.entity_id
_entity_poly.type
_entity_poly.pdbx_seq_one_letter_code
_entity_poly.pdbx_strand_id
1 'polypeptide(L)' 'SGVGIADILDGTINGTVHQHILNDLQDFGRLILMLACNSSVGAQKEHLQTSLEIVQR' A
#
# COMPACT_ATOMS: atom_id res chain seq x y z
N SER A 1 -10.38 -0.39 -9.13
CA SER A 1 -10.36 -1.39 -10.21
C SER A 1 -9.81 -0.73 -11.46
N GLY A 2 -8.55 -1.01 -11.81
CA GLY A 2 -7.81 -0.32 -12.88
C GLY A 2 -6.41 -0.88 -13.12
N VAL A 3 -6.17 -2.14 -12.76
CA VAL A 3 -4.83 -2.77 -12.70
C VAL A 3 -4.11 -2.77 -14.06
N GLY A 4 -4.80 -3.16 -15.15
CA GLY A 4 -4.20 -3.14 -16.48
C GLY A 4 -4.00 -1.75 -17.09
N ILE A 5 -4.60 -0.70 -16.52
CA ILE A 5 -4.38 0.69 -16.94
C ILE A 5 -3.05 1.19 -16.36
N ALA A 6 -2.76 0.81 -15.10
CA ALA A 6 -1.49 1.15 -14.46
C ALA A 6 -0.31 0.54 -15.23
N ASP A 7 -0.40 -0.72 -15.66
CA ASP A 7 0.65 -1.39 -16.44
C ASP A 7 0.96 -0.67 -17.77
N ILE A 8 -0.07 -0.15 -18.45
CA ILE A 8 0.08 0.57 -19.73
C ILE A 8 0.65 1.97 -19.52
N LEU A 9 0.20 2.68 -18.46
CA LEU A 9 0.64 4.03 -18.15
C LEU A 9 2.05 4.08 -17.56
N ASP A 10 2.43 3.08 -16.76
CA ASP A 10 3.74 3.04 -16.12
C ASP A 10 4.85 2.90 -17.16
N GLY A 11 4.56 2.26 -18.32
CA GLY A 11 5.31 2.37 -19.58
C GLY A 11 6.81 2.04 -19.52
N THR A 12 7.31 1.66 -18.34
CA THR A 12 8.71 1.62 -17.99
C THR A 12 9.08 0.18 -17.67
N ILE A 13 10.07 -0.32 -18.39
CA ILE A 13 10.73 -1.61 -18.19
C ILE A 13 11.66 -1.53 -16.96
N ASN A 14 11.29 -0.79 -15.93
CA ASN A 14 12.15 -0.48 -14.78
C ASN A 14 11.52 -1.02 -13.49
N GLY A 15 11.39 -2.34 -13.45
CA GLY A 15 10.89 -3.11 -12.33
C GLY A 15 10.74 -4.56 -12.77
N THR A 16 11.23 -5.51 -11.98
CA THR A 16 10.87 -6.92 -12.25
C THR A 16 9.41 -7.10 -11.84
N VAL A 17 8.68 -8.01 -12.50
CA VAL A 17 7.33 -8.42 -12.06
C VAL A 17 7.32 -8.76 -10.56
N HIS A 18 8.42 -9.35 -10.07
CA HIS A 18 8.61 -9.64 -8.65
C HIS A 18 8.56 -8.37 -7.78
N GLN A 19 9.20 -7.27 -8.20
CA GLN A 19 9.15 -6.01 -7.47
C GLN A 19 7.73 -5.42 -7.43
N HIS A 20 6.98 -5.49 -8.53
CA HIS A 20 5.59 -5.05 -8.56
C HIS A 20 4.71 -5.85 -7.60
N ILE A 21 4.88 -7.18 -7.54
CA ILE A 21 4.17 -8.03 -6.58
C ILE A 21 4.50 -7.64 -5.12
N LEU A 22 5.77 -7.36 -4.81
CA LEU A 22 6.15 -6.92 -3.47
C LEU A 22 5.55 -5.56 -3.10
N ASN A 23 5.47 -4.64 -4.06
CA ASN A 23 4.84 -3.34 -3.87
C ASN A 23 3.32 -3.51 -3.62
N ASP A 24 2.64 -4.37 -4.38
CA ASP A 24 1.21 -4.66 -4.18
C ASP A 24 0.92 -5.20 -2.77
N LEU A 25 1.77 -6.10 -2.28
CA LEU A 25 1.64 -6.63 -0.91
C LEU A 25 1.81 -5.52 0.14
N GLN A 26 2.74 -4.59 -0.08
CA GLN A 26 2.94 -3.45 0.82
C GLN A 26 1.74 -2.50 0.79
N ASP A 27 1.24 -2.16 -0.39
CA ASP A 27 0.08 -1.27 -0.56
C ASP A 27 -1.20 -1.89 -0.01
N PHE A 28 -1.36 -3.22 -0.15
CA PHE A 28 -2.44 -3.94 0.49
C PHE A 28 -2.36 -3.87 2.03
N GLY A 29 -1.17 -4.02 2.61
CA GLY A 29 -0.96 -3.85 4.05
C GLY A 29 -1.32 -2.43 4.52
N ARG A 30 -0.93 -1.39 3.77
CA ARG A 30 -1.32 0.00 4.04
C ARG A 30 -2.83 0.18 3.96
N LEU A 31 -3.49 -0.42 2.97
CA LEU A 31 -4.94 -0.37 2.83
C LEU A 31 -5.66 -0.98 4.04
N ILE A 32 -5.23 -2.16 4.48
CA ILE A 32 -5.77 -2.80 5.69
C ILE A 32 -5.61 -1.89 6.90
N LEU A 33 -4.44 -1.28 7.08
CA LEU A 33 -4.19 -0.38 8.20
C LEU A 33 -5.10 0.87 8.15
N MET A 34 -5.29 1.46 6.97
CA MET A 34 -6.23 2.58 6.79
C MET A 34 -7.66 2.18 7.14
N LEU A 35 -8.10 0.98 6.76
CA LEU A 35 -9.42 0.46 7.09
C LEU A 35 -9.56 0.19 8.59
N ALA A 36 -8.55 -0.43 9.21
CA ALA A 36 -8.55 -0.74 10.64
C ALA A 36 -8.56 0.53 11.50
N CYS A 37 -7.86 1.58 11.08
CA CYS A 37 -7.89 2.89 11.73
C CYS A 37 -9.08 3.77 11.29
N ASN A 38 -9.90 3.33 10.33
CA ASN A 38 -10.92 4.13 9.65
C ASN A 38 -10.39 5.52 9.22
N SER A 39 -9.13 5.59 8.77
CA SER A 39 -8.43 6.83 8.48
C SER A 39 -7.32 6.61 7.46
N SER A 40 -7.31 7.42 6.41
CA SER A 40 -6.25 7.40 5.39
C SER A 40 -4.90 7.90 5.91
N VAL A 41 -4.91 8.70 6.98
CA VAL A 41 -3.70 9.25 7.61
C VAL A 41 -2.89 8.16 8.31
N GLY A 42 -3.53 7.07 8.74
CA GLY A 42 -2.88 6.00 9.48
C GLY A 42 -1.80 5.23 8.71
N ALA A 43 -1.83 5.28 7.37
CA ALA A 43 -0.80 4.68 6.52
C ALA A 43 0.35 5.64 6.13
N GLN A 44 0.30 6.90 6.57
CA GLN A 44 1.39 7.86 6.35
C GLN A 44 2.60 7.52 7.22
N LYS A 45 3.81 7.73 6.69
CA LYS A 45 5.07 7.32 7.34
C LYS A 45 5.21 7.84 8.77
N GLU A 46 4.71 9.04 9.03
CA GLU A 46 4.77 9.73 10.34
C GLU A 46 3.84 9.09 11.38
N HIS A 47 2.73 8.49 10.95
CA HIS A 47 1.67 7.96 11.81
C HIS A 47 1.61 6.43 11.84
N LEU A 48 2.44 5.78 11.01
CA LEU A 48 2.41 4.33 10.80
C LEU A 48 2.59 3.54 12.11
N GLN A 49 3.61 3.90 12.90
CA GLN A 49 3.94 3.20 14.13
C GLN A 49 2.79 3.28 15.15
N THR A 50 2.26 4.48 15.38
CA THR A 50 1.12 4.70 16.28
C THR A 50 -0.14 3.99 15.80
N SER A 51 -0.38 3.99 14.49
CA SER A 51 -1.55 3.31 13.89
C SER A 51 -1.47 1.80 14.07
N LEU A 52 -0.28 1.21 13.94
CA LEU A 52 -0.07 -0.22 14.21
C LEU A 52 -0.32 -0.57 15.68
N GLU A 53 0.13 0.27 16.62
CA GLU A 53 -0.13 0.09 18.05
C GLU A 53 -1.62 0.16 18.42
N ILE A 54 -2.42 0.94 17.69
CA ILE A 54 -3.86 1.02 17.88
C ILE A 54 -4.55 -0.29 17.45
N VAL A 55 -4.12 -0.88 16.35
CA VAL A 55 -4.71 -2.11 15.80
C VAL A 55 -4.34 -3.36 16.60
N GLN A 56 -3.18 -3.36 17.28
CA GLN A 56 -2.70 -4.49 18.09
C GLN A 56 -3.34 -4.59 19.49
N ARG A 57 -4.32 -3.74 19.81
CA ARG A 57 -5.09 -3.76 21.07
C ARG A 57 -6.35 -4.60 20.94
#